data_AF-A0A8H8DL79-F1
#
_entry.id   AF-A0A8H8DL79-F1
#
_cell.length_a   1.000
_cell.length_b   1.000
_cell.length_c   1.000
_cell.angle_alpha   90.00
_cell.angle_beta   90.00
_cell.angle_gamma   90.00
#
_symmetry.space_group_name_H-M   'P 1'
#
loop_
_entity.id
_entity.type
_entity.pdbx_description
1 polymer ?
#
loop_
_entity_poly.entity_id
_entity_poly.type
_entity_poly.pdbx_seq_one_letter_code
_entity_poly.pdbx_strand_id
1 'polypeptide(L)' 'MYDSRCAAQRVSLCTPTSAVVIGIRGAHLVFTPVTELQAETDHKNRKALSQWWMDLTKLIRLLVKYEEI' A
#
# COMPACT_ATOMS: atom_id res chain seq x y z
N MET A 1 -22.43 -9.06 13.41
CA MET A 1 -23.40 -8.70 12.36
C MET A 1 -22.70 -8.82 11.02
N TYR A 2 -22.86 -9.96 10.32
CA TYR A 2 -22.48 -10.10 8.91
C TYR A 2 -23.77 -10.42 8.15
N ASP A 3 -24.03 -9.67 7.07
CA ASP A 3 -25.30 -9.64 6.33
C ASP A 3 -25.54 -10.97 5.57
N SER A 4 -26.75 -11.53 5.69
CA SER A 4 -27.20 -12.81 5.12
C SER A 4 -27.49 -12.75 3.60
N ARG A 5 -27.06 -11.71 2.89
CA ARG A 5 -27.31 -11.50 1.45
C ARG A 5 -26.11 -11.81 0.54
N CYS A 6 -25.17 -12.64 0.98
CA CYS A 6 -24.03 -13.06 0.16
C CYS A 6 -24.31 -14.36 -0.61
N ALA A 7 -25.23 -14.33 -1.56
CA ALA A 7 -25.47 -15.43 -2.48
C ALA A 7 -25.97 -14.87 -3.83
N ALA A 8 -25.05 -14.52 -4.75
CA ALA A 8 -25.29 -14.46 -6.22
C ALA A 8 -24.14 -13.87 -7.08
N GLN A 9 -22.84 -13.92 -6.69
CA GLN A 9 -21.77 -13.58 -7.64
C GLN A 9 -20.51 -14.42 -7.43
N ARG A 10 -19.82 -14.74 -8.53
CA ARG A 10 -18.72 -15.73 -8.64
C ARG A 10 -17.49 -15.45 -7.76
N VAL A 11 -17.40 -14.27 -7.14
CA VAL A 11 -16.42 -13.93 -6.09
C VAL A 11 -17.16 -13.15 -5.00
N SER A 12 -17.31 -13.76 -3.83
CA SER A 12 -18.05 -13.20 -2.71
C SER A 12 -17.11 -12.39 -1.80
N LEU A 13 -17.03 -11.07 -2.00
CA LEU A 13 -16.22 -10.16 -1.17
C LEU A 13 -16.96 -9.73 0.11
N CYS A 14 -17.49 -10.70 0.86
CA CYS A 14 -18.41 -10.44 1.99
C CYS A 14 -17.72 -9.90 3.25
N THR A 15 -16.39 -9.93 3.29
CA THR A 15 -15.58 -9.47 4.42
C THR A 15 -14.40 -8.62 3.93
N PRO A 16 -13.94 -7.62 4.71
CA PRO A 16 -12.80 -6.78 4.31
C PRO A 16 -11.50 -7.57 4.09
N THR A 17 -11.39 -8.77 4.66
CA THR A 17 -10.25 -9.69 4.50
C THR A 17 -10.29 -10.52 3.21
N SER A 18 -11.38 -10.49 2.46
CA SER A 18 -11.55 -11.34 1.27
C SER A 18 -10.72 -10.89 0.05
N ALA A 19 -10.41 -9.60 -0.03
CA ALA A 19 -9.47 -9.03 -1.01
C ALA A 19 -8.37 -8.27 -0.29
N VAL A 20 -7.17 -8.86 -0.30
CA VAL A 20 -5.97 -8.31 0.33
C VAL A 20 -4.81 -8.25 -0.66
N VAL A 21 -3.94 -7.27 -0.48
CA VAL A 21 -2.64 -7.18 -1.15
C VAL A 21 -1.59 -7.73 -0.20
N ILE A 22 -0.74 -8.60 -0.72
CA ILE A 22 0.43 -9.11 0.01
C ILE A 22 1.57 -8.10 -0.21
N GLY A 23 2.01 -7.48 0.86
CA GLY A 23 3.13 -6.56 0.89
C GLY A 23 4.24 -7.01 1.81
N ILE A 24 5.40 -6.36 1.70
CA ILE A 24 6.55 -6.57 2.58
C ILE A 24 6.80 -5.27 3.34
N ARG A 25 6.92 -5.35 4.67
CA ARG A 25 7.35 -4.23 5.53
C ARG A 25 8.56 -4.68 6.35
N GLY A 26 9.74 -4.18 5.99
CA GLY A 26 11.00 -4.66 6.56
C GLY A 26 11.21 -6.14 6.21
N ALA A 27 11.17 -7.01 7.23
CA ALA A 27 11.25 -8.47 7.06
C ALA A 27 9.89 -9.19 7.14
N HIS A 28 8.80 -8.46 7.40
CA HIS A 28 7.48 -9.06 7.63
C HIS A 28 6.62 -9.09 6.35
N LEU A 29 5.89 -10.19 6.17
CA LEU A 29 4.80 -10.30 5.19
C LEU A 29 3.52 -9.71 5.80
N VAL A 30 2.96 -8.70 5.14
CA VAL A 30 1.78 -7.97 5.60
C VAL A 30 0.65 -8.15 4.61
N PHE A 31 -0.54 -8.46 5.11
CA PHE A 31 -1.76 -8.57 4.32
C PHE A 31 -2.61 -7.32 4.57
N THR A 32 -2.67 -6.43 3.58
CA THR A 32 -3.43 -5.18 3.68
C THR A 32 -4.71 -5.30 2.86
N PRO A 33 -5.89 -5.05 3.43
CA PRO A 33 -7.14 -5.06 2.67
C PRO A 33 -7.16 -3.96 1.63
N VAL A 34 -7.73 -4.25 0.46
CA VAL A 34 -7.74 -3.31 -0.68
C VAL A 34 -8.46 -2.00 -0.33
N THR A 35 -9.49 -2.05 0.51
CA THR A 35 -10.26 -0.87 0.94
C THR A 35 -9.42 0.15 1.69
N GLU A 36 -8.48 -0.30 2.52
CA GLU A 36 -7.57 0.59 3.25
C GLU A 36 -6.46 1.09 2.34
N LEU A 37 -5.92 0.21 1.48
CA LEU A 37 -4.85 0.56 0.54
C LEU A 37 -5.27 1.63 -0.48
N GLN A 38 -6.56 1.69 -0.84
CA GLN A 38 -7.11 2.70 -1.73
C GLN A 38 -6.96 4.12 -1.17
N ALA A 39 -7.03 4.31 0.15
CA ALA A 39 -6.84 5.63 0.77
C ALA A 39 -5.36 6.07 0.76
N GLU A 40 -4.43 5.12 0.74
CA GLU A 40 -2.99 5.37 0.75
C GLU A 40 -2.37 5.49 -0.66
N THR A 41 -3.14 5.18 -1.71
CA THR A 41 -2.65 5.07 -3.09
C THR A 41 -3.29 6.12 -3.99
N ASP A 42 -2.46 6.87 -4.72
CA ASP A 42 -2.93 7.69 -5.84
C ASP A 42 -3.12 6.80 -7.09
N HIS A 43 -4.38 6.44 -7.34
CA HIS A 43 -4.75 5.59 -8.47
C HIS A 43 -4.61 6.27 -9.84
N LYS A 44 -4.73 7.60 -9.91
CA LYS A 44 -4.65 8.33 -11.18
C LYS A 44 -3.22 8.34 -11.70
N ASN A 45 -2.28 8.65 -10.81
CA ASN A 45 -0.85 8.68 -11.14
C ASN A 45 -0.18 7.30 -10.97
N ARG A 46 -0.91 6.31 -10.46
CA ARG A 46 -0.47 4.92 -10.21
C ARG A 46 0.74 4.83 -9.28
N LYS A 47 0.73 5.61 -8.20
CA LYS A 47 1.83 5.69 -7.22
C LYS A 47 1.27 5.72 -5.80
N ALA A 48 2.06 5.27 -4.84
CA ALA A 48 1.74 5.46 -3.43
C ALA A 48 1.86 6.95 -3.06
N LEU A 49 1.01 7.41 -2.12
CA LEU A 49 1.06 8.78 -1.61
C LEU A 49 2.33 9.04 -0.80
N SER A 50 2.73 8.06 0.02
CA SER A 50 3.98 8.09 0.77
C SER A 50 5.03 7.19 0.10
N GLN A 51 6.26 7.69 -0.01
CA GLN A 51 7.37 6.98 -0.64
C GLN A 51 8.52 6.85 0.37
N TRP A 52 8.69 5.65 0.91
CA TRP A 52 9.64 5.38 2.01
C TRP A 52 11.11 5.69 1.66
N TRP A 53 11.49 5.59 0.39
CA TRP A 53 12.87 5.77 -0.08
C TRP A 53 13.24 7.24 -0.32
N MET A 54 12.26 8.16 -0.32
CA MET A 54 12.53 9.58 -0.56
C MET A 54 13.45 10.17 0.52
N ASP A 55 13.36 9.69 1.76
CA ASP A 55 14.27 10.11 2.83
C ASP A 55 15.71 9.62 2.63
N LEU A 56 15.90 8.47 1.98
CA LEU A 56 17.22 7.96 1.65
C LEU A 56 17.95 8.86 0.65
N THR A 57 17.20 9.55 -0.21
CA THR A 57 17.76 10.52 -1.18
C THR A 57 18.60 11.60 -0.48
N LYS A 58 18.19 12.04 0.72
CA LYS A 58 18.95 13.02 1.51
C LYS A 58 20.30 12.45 1.95
N LEU A 59 20.32 11.20 2.41
CA LEU A 59 21.56 10.53 2.82
C LEU A 59 22.51 10.34 1.64
N ILE A 60 21.98 9.95 0.47
CA ILE A 60 22.79 9.77 -0.74
C ILE A 60 23.46 11.10 -1.14
N ARG A 61 22.73 12.21 -1.07
CA ARG A 61 23.30 13.55 -1.36
C ARG A 61 24.44 13.91 -0.40
N LEU A 62 24.29 13.60 0.89
CA LEU A 62 25.35 13.80 1.88
C LEU A 62 26.59 12.95 1.56
N LEU A 63 26.39 11.68 1.20
CA LEU A 63 27.49 10.76 0.90
C LEU A 63 28.27 11.13 -0.37
N VAL A 64 27.60 11.72 -1.36
CA VAL A 64 28.23 12.16 -2.61
C VAL A 64 29.00 13.48 -2.43
N LYS A 65 29.02 14.07 -1.22
CA LYS A 65 29.52 15.43 -0.96
C LYS A 65 28.91 16.43 -1.95
N TYR A 66 27.58 16.33 -2.09
CA TYR A 66 26.82 17.23 -2.94
C TYR A 66 26.78 18.60 -2.26
N GLU A 67 27.68 19.50 -2.66
CA GLU A 67 27.57 20.93 -2.34
C GLU A 67 26.27 21.43 -2.99
N GLU A 68 25.34 21.97 -2.19
CA GLU A 68 24.18 22.67 -2.74
C GLU A 68 24.70 23.89 -3.52
N ILE A 69 24.34 23.97 -4.81
CA ILE A 69 24.52 25.18 -5.62
C ILE A 69 23.48 26.21 -5.18
#